data_AF-A0A8T7M5B9-F1
#
_entry.id   AF-A0A8T7M5B9-F1
#
_cell.length_a   1.000
_cell.length_b   1.000
_cell.length_c   1.000
_cell.angle_alpha   90.00
_cell.angle_beta   90.00
_cell.angle_gamma   90.00
#
_symmetry.space_group_name_H-M   'P 1'
#
loop_
_entity.id
_entity.type
_entity.pdbx_description
1 polymer ?
#
loop_
_entity_poly.entity_id
_entity_poly.type
_entity_poly.pdbx_seq_one_letter_code
_entity_poly.pdbx_strand_id
1 'polypeptide(L)'
;MEAGLTYHATRRMRQRNFNQQEIYYILNHGRIERKTGICFYFLGERDIPREDRNLDWVQKLIGVTVLLSANQQSIITIYKNPKALRTIKKKLKHRILPADKAA
;
A
#
# COMPACT_ATOMS: atom_id res chain seq x y z
N MET A 1 -12.49 4.61 4.91
CA MET A 1 -12.63 3.30 4.24
C MET A 1 -12.35 2.20 5.27
N GLU A 2 -13.17 1.16 5.34
CA GLU A 2 -12.99 0.05 6.28
C GLU A 2 -12.62 -1.22 5.51
N ALA A 3 -11.35 -1.65 5.60
CA ALA A 3 -10.87 -2.89 4.98
C ALA A 3 -10.71 -3.95 6.07
N GLY A 4 -11.22 -5.16 5.82
CA GLY A 4 -11.10 -6.28 6.76
C GLY A 4 -9.65 -6.74 6.93
N LEU A 5 -9.21 -6.91 8.18
CA LEU A 5 -7.86 -7.41 8.50
C LEU A 5 -7.82 -8.93 8.40
N THR A 6 -7.08 -9.47 7.42
CA THR A 6 -6.80 -10.91 7.36
C THR A 6 -5.78 -11.32 8.43
N TYR A 7 -5.67 -12.62 8.74
CA TYR A 7 -4.63 -13.13 9.64
C TYR A 7 -3.21 -12.78 9.16
N HIS A 8 -2.97 -12.86 7.84
CA HIS A 8 -1.70 -12.48 7.25
C HIS A 8 -1.43 -10.97 7.39
N ALA A 9 -2.44 -10.13 7.19
CA ALA A 9 -2.36 -8.69 7.40
C ALA A 9 -2.01 -8.36 8.86
N THR A 10 -2.72 -8.97 9.80
CA THR A 10 -2.54 -8.75 11.25
C THR A 10 -1.13 -9.14 11.69
N ARG A 11 -0.62 -10.29 11.21
CA ARG A 11 0.77 -10.70 11.47
C ARG A 11 1.78 -9.72 10.89
N ARG A 12 1.61 -9.27 9.64
CA ARG A 12 2.50 -8.31 8.98
C ARG A 12 2.47 -6.93 9.65
N MET A 13 1.30 -6.48 10.11
CA MET A 13 1.14 -5.25 10.87
C MET A 13 1.91 -5.31 12.18
N ARG A 14 1.70 -6.37 12.96
CA ARG A 14 2.43 -6.61 14.23
C ARG A 14 3.94 -6.69 14.02
N GLN A 15 4.39 -7.41 12.99
CA GLN A 15 5.82 -7.54 12.66
C GLN A 15 6.47 -6.23 12.18
N ARG A 16 5.68 -5.24 11.75
CA ARG A 16 6.19 -3.96 11.23
C ARG A 16 5.77 -2.76 12.07
N ASN A 17 5.24 -3.01 13.26
CA ASN A 17 4.90 -2.01 14.26
C ASN A 17 3.95 -0.90 13.75
N PHE A 18 3.03 -1.24 12.83
CA PHE A 18 1.98 -0.33 12.37
C PHE A 18 0.69 -0.60 13.14
N ASN A 19 0.07 0.47 13.63
CA ASN A 19 -1.24 0.41 14.25
C ASN A 19 -2.37 0.65 13.23
N GLN A 20 -3.61 0.42 13.66
CA GLN A 20 -4.77 0.51 12.79
C GLN A 20 -5.08 1.96 12.35
N GLN A 21 -4.82 2.95 13.20
CA GLN A 21 -5.03 4.37 12.89
C GLN A 21 -4.09 4.85 11.78
N GLU A 22 -2.81 4.47 11.85
CA GLU A 22 -1.80 4.80 10.83
C GLU A 22 -2.19 4.24 9.46
N ILE A 23 -2.71 3.02 9.43
CA ILE A 23 -3.19 2.39 8.20
C ILE A 23 -4.39 3.14 7.64
N TYR A 24 -5.39 3.44 8.48
CA TYR A 24 -6.54 4.21 8.02
C TYR A 24 -6.14 5.57 7.48
N TYR A 25 -5.19 6.23 8.13
CA TYR A 25 -4.64 7.49 7.66
C TYR A 25 -4.03 7.36 6.26
N ILE A 26 -3.19 6.34 6.03
CA ILE A 26 -2.61 6.07 4.71
C ILE A 26 -3.69 5.73 3.67
N LEU A 27 -4.71 4.97 4.05
CA LEU A 27 -5.82 4.63 3.14
C LEU A 27 -6.69 5.84 2.80
N ASN A 28 -6.78 6.83 3.69
CA ASN A 28 -7.61 8.01 3.51
C ASN A 28 -6.91 9.12 2.73
N HIS A 29 -5.60 9.33 2.98
CA HIS A 29 -4.83 10.44 2.41
C HIS A 29 -3.85 9.99 1.33
N GLY A 30 -3.45 8.72 1.30
CA GLY A 30 -2.51 8.20 0.34
C GLY A 30 -3.09 8.11 -1.08
N ARG A 31 -2.23 8.27 -2.07
CA ARG A 31 -2.60 8.10 -3.48
C ARG A 31 -2.72 6.62 -3.84
N ILE A 32 -3.68 6.29 -4.70
CA ILE A 32 -3.94 4.93 -5.15
C ILE A 32 -3.30 4.68 -6.51
N GLU A 33 -2.54 3.59 -6.63
CA GLU A 33 -2.00 3.06 -7.88
C GLU A 33 -2.49 1.62 -8.06
N ARG A 34 -3.12 1.30 -9.20
CA ARG A 34 -3.64 -0.05 -9.48
C ARG A 34 -2.73 -0.77 -10.49
N LYS A 35 -2.11 -1.88 -10.08
CA LYS A 35 -1.22 -2.69 -10.94
C LYS A 35 -1.35 -4.17 -10.62
N THR A 36 -1.33 -5.03 -11.65
CA THR A 36 -1.33 -6.50 -11.50
C THR A 36 -2.42 -7.04 -10.57
N GLY A 37 -3.64 -6.49 -10.60
CA GLY A 37 -4.72 -6.91 -9.71
C GLY A 37 -4.52 -6.53 -8.23
N ILE A 38 -3.63 -5.58 -7.93
CA ILE A 38 -3.31 -5.11 -6.58
C ILE A 38 -3.51 -3.59 -6.53
N CYS A 39 -4.04 -3.11 -5.42
CA CYS A 39 -4.15 -1.68 -5.12
C CYS A 39 -3.00 -1.27 -4.19
N PHE A 40 -2.24 -0.27 -4.60
CA PHE A 40 -1.14 0.30 -3.82
C PHE A 40 -1.56 1.67 -3.33
N TYR A 41 -1.68 1.83 -2.02
CA TYR A 41 -1.89 3.11 -1.37
C TYR A 41 -0.55 3.64 -0.89
N PHE A 42 -0.08 4.74 -1.46
CA PHE A 42 1.20 5.35 -1.11
C PHE A 42 0.97 6.72 -0.50
N LEU A 43 1.48 6.95 0.71
CA LEU A 43 1.45 8.26 1.34
C LEU A 43 2.76 9.01 1.05
N GLY A 44 2.69 10.04 0.23
CA GLY A 44 3.78 11.01 0.05
C GLY A 44 3.57 12.26 0.88
N GLU A 45 4.63 13.06 1.03
CA GLU A 45 4.59 14.31 1.80
C GLU A 45 3.51 15.29 1.29
N ARG A 46 3.34 15.39 -0.03
CA ARG A 46 2.34 16.27 -0.65
C ARG A 46 0.90 15.79 -0.45
N ASP A 47 0.73 14.53 -0.08
CA ASP A 47 -0.58 13.90 0.11
C ASP A 47 -1.11 14.15 1.54
N ILE A 48 -0.29 14.73 2.43
CA ILE A 48 -0.65 15.07 3.81
C ILE A 48 -1.37 16.43 3.88
N PRO A 49 -2.56 16.51 4.52
CA PRO A 49 -3.26 17.77 4.83
C PRO A 49 -2.36 18.76 5.58
N ARG A 50 -2.51 20.06 5.36
CA ARG A 50 -1.57 21.06 5.91
C ARG A 50 -1.56 21.06 7.44
N GLU A 51 -2.74 20.87 8.04
CA GLU A 51 -2.99 20.74 9.46
C GLU A 51 -2.21 19.59 10.11
N ASP A 52 -1.98 18.50 9.37
CA ASP A 52 -1.36 17.28 9.89
C ASP A 52 0.15 17.21 9.63
N ARG A 53 0.71 18.15 8.85
CA ARG A 53 2.13 18.12 8.46
C ARG A 53 3.09 18.24 9.63
N ASN A 54 2.70 18.87 10.72
CA ASN A 54 3.58 19.05 11.88
C ASN A 54 3.46 17.91 12.91
N LEU A 55 2.61 16.91 12.65
CA LEU A 55 2.44 15.78 13.56
C LEU A 55 3.55 14.75 13.35
N ASP A 56 4.35 14.49 14.39
CA ASP A 56 5.48 13.55 14.33
C ASP A 56 5.11 12.15 13.86
N TRP A 57 3.94 11.66 14.28
CA TRP A 57 3.46 10.35 13.88
C TRP A 57 3.09 10.30 12.39
N VAL A 58 2.54 11.40 11.83
CA VAL A 58 2.21 11.52 10.40
C VAL A 58 3.48 11.58 9.56
N GLN A 59 4.48 12.35 10.00
CA GLN A 59 5.78 12.45 9.33
C GLN A 59 6.46 11.08 9.19
N LYS A 60 6.31 10.20 10.19
CA LYS A 60 6.84 8.82 10.13
C LYS A 60 6.18 7.98 9.03
N LEU A 61 4.96 8.32 8.60
CA LEU A 61 4.21 7.60 7.56
C LEU A 61 4.60 8.00 6.13
N ILE A 62 5.37 9.07 5.94
CA ILE A 62 5.83 9.49 4.60
C ILE A 62 6.64 8.36 3.94
N GLY A 63 6.24 7.99 2.73
CA GLY A 63 6.84 6.90 1.96
C GLY A 63 6.30 5.52 2.30
N VAL A 64 5.29 5.40 3.18
CA VAL A 64 4.65 4.12 3.46
C VAL A 64 3.71 3.74 2.31
N THR A 65 3.76 2.47 1.94
CA THR A 65 2.87 1.84 0.95
C THR A 65 2.07 0.73 1.61
N VAL A 66 0.75 0.77 1.48
CA VAL A 66 -0.18 -0.30 1.86
C VAL A 66 -0.67 -0.99 0.59
N LEU A 67 -0.49 -2.30 0.52
CA LEU A 67 -1.00 -3.14 -0.57
C LEU A 67 -2.32 -3.75 -0.13
N LEU A 68 -3.34 -3.55 -0.95
CA LEU A 68 -4.65 -4.15 -0.81
C LEU A 68 -4.91 -5.09 -2.00
N SER A 69 -5.71 -6.11 -1.75
CA SER A 69 -6.34 -6.95 -2.77
C SER A 69 -7.11 -6.11 -3.80
N ALA A 70 -7.39 -6.69 -4.97
CA ALA A 70 -8.13 -6.02 -6.06
C ALA A 70 -9.47 -5.40 -5.59
N ASN A 71 -10.19 -6.13 -4.74
CA ASN A 71 -11.47 -5.71 -4.16
C ASN A 71 -11.32 -4.78 -2.94
N GLN A 72 -10.09 -4.45 -2.53
CA GLN A 72 -9.77 -3.58 -1.41
C GLN A 72 -10.30 -4.05 -0.05
N GLN A 73 -10.66 -5.34 0.07
CA GLN A 73 -11.20 -5.90 1.30
C GLN A 73 -10.13 -6.46 2.24
N SER A 74 -8.90 -6.62 1.76
CA SER A 74 -7.84 -7.30 2.51
C SER A 74 -6.48 -6.69 2.26
N ILE A 75 -5.80 -6.28 3.33
CA ILE A 75 -4.42 -5.80 3.30
C ILE A 75 -3.50 -7.01 3.06
N ILE A 76 -2.69 -6.93 2.00
CA ILE A 76 -1.72 -7.96 1.66
C ILE A 76 -0.41 -7.68 2.40
N THR A 77 0.05 -6.43 2.41
CA THR A 77 1.35 -6.04 2.97
C THR A 77 1.46 -4.54 3.17
N ILE A 78 2.31 -4.11 4.11
CA ILE A 78 2.63 -2.71 4.36
C ILE A 78 4.15 -2.56 4.40
N TYR A 79 4.75 -1.58 3.72
CA TYR A 79 6.19 -1.31 3.80
C TYR A 79 6.51 0.17 3.63
N LYS A 80 7.68 0.61 4.10
CA LYS A 80 8.18 1.98 3.91
C LYS A 80 9.25 2.01 2.83
N ASN A 81 9.01 2.77 1.77
CA ASN A 81 9.98 3.08 0.74
C ASN A 81 9.59 4.40 0.05
N PRO A 82 10.28 5.52 0.32
CA PRO A 82 9.97 6.83 -0.29
C PRO A 82 10.01 6.83 -1.83
N LYS A 83 10.73 5.87 -2.44
CA LYS A 83 10.84 5.70 -3.90
C LYS A 83 9.87 4.66 -4.46
N ALA A 84 8.93 4.14 -3.66
CA ALA A 84 8.03 3.04 -4.03
C ALA A 84 7.28 3.29 -5.33
N LEU A 85 6.75 4.51 -5.53
CA LEU A 85 5.98 4.85 -6.72
C LEU A 85 6.74 4.61 -8.03
N ARG A 86 8.05 4.91 -8.05
CA ARG A 86 8.87 4.71 -9.26
C ARG A 86 8.93 3.23 -9.62
N THR A 87 9.04 2.37 -8.61
CA THR A 87 9.09 0.91 -8.79
C THR A 87 7.71 0.33 -9.11
N ILE A 88 6.66 0.78 -8.43
CA ILE A 88 5.27 0.34 -8.66
C ILE A 88 4.85 0.66 -10.09
N LYS A 89 5.15 1.87 -10.60
CA LYS A 89 4.82 2.29 -11.96
C LYS A 89 5.50 1.42 -13.03
N LYS A 90 6.72 0.96 -12.77
CA LYS A 90 7.52 0.09 -13.66
C LYS A 90 7.17 -1.39 -13.56
N LYS A 91 6.37 -1.81 -12.57
CA LYS A 91 6.01 -3.22 -12.41
C LYS A 91 5.20 -3.69 -13.62
N LEU A 92 5.80 -4.61 -14.40
CA LEU A 92 5.18 -5.23 -15.58
C LEU A 92 3.85 -5.87 -15.19
N LYS A 93 2.82 -5.65 -16.01
CA LYS A 93 1.60 -6.46 -15.97
C LYS A 93 1.96 -7.82 -16.54
N HIS A 94 2.31 -8.79 -15.70
CA HIS A 94 2.40 -10.17 -16.16
C HIS A 94 1.01 -10.59 -16.63
N ARG A 95 0.83 -10.64 -17.95
CA ARG A 95 0.01 -11.63 -18.62
C ARG A 95 1.01 -12.65 -19.17
N ILE A 96 1.40 -13.61 -18.35
CA ILE A 96 2.00 -14.84 -18.90
C ILE A 96 0.81 -15.57 -19.52
N LEU A 97 0.66 -15.45 -20.84
CA LEU A 97 -0.12 -16.44 -21.59
C LEU A 97 0.60 -17.78 -21.52
N PRO A 98 -0.13 -18.89 -21.49
CA PRO A 98 0.37 -20.15 -21.00
C PRO A 98 1.34 -20.74 -22.03
N ALA A 99 2.39 -21.42 -21.54
CA ALA A 99 3.37 -22.09 -22.38
C ALA A 99 2.79 -23.43 -22.87
N ASP A 100 1.71 -23.38 -23.64
CA ASP A 100 1.19 -24.49 -24.44
C ASP A 100 1.43 -24.18 -25.92
N LYS A 101 2.71 -23.97 -26.24
CA LYS A 101 3.29 -24.20 -27.57
C LYS A 101 4.77 -24.57 -27.40
N ALA A 102 5.01 -25.80 -26.95
CA ALA A 102 6.16 -26.55 -27.40
C ALA A 102 5.60 -27.61 -28.35
N ALA A 103 5.79 -27.34 -29.64
CA ALA A 103 5.55 -28.27 -30.73
C ALA A 103 6.53 -29.45 -30.66
#